data_AF-A0A0F9W7T6-F1
#
_entry.id   AF-A0A0F9W7T6-F1
#
_cell.length_a   1.000
_cell.length_b   1.000
_cell.length_c   1.000
_cell.angle_alpha   90.00
_cell.angle_beta   90.00
_cell.angle_gamma   90.00
#
_symmetry.space_group_name_H-M   'P 1'
#
loop_
_entity.id
_entity.type
_entity.pdbx_description
1 polymer ?
#
loop_
_entity_poly.entity_id
_entity_poly.type
_entity_poly.pdbx_seq_one_letter_code
_entity_poly.pdbx_strand_id
1 'polypeptide(L)'
;GAIQRAHEKVGGRWFSPENMDFFRSRVYPGVYGGRFFVTSEKQSGCLTGNTYPRLFTIREATPEGDIETAGEFQEFSTLKKAQAKAEELATA
;
A
#
# COMPACT_ATOMS: atom_id res chain seq x y z
N GLY A 1 10.91 -5.75 -5.14
CA GLY A 1 10.15 -6.75 -5.94
C GLY A 1 10.02 -6.31 -7.40
N ALA A 2 9.30 -7.05 -8.26
CA ALA A 2 9.11 -6.65 -9.67
C ALA A 2 8.38 -5.30 -9.79
N ILE A 3 7.31 -5.11 -9.01
CA ILE A 3 6.55 -3.85 -8.90
C ILE A 3 7.46 -2.68 -8.52
N GLN A 4 8.23 -2.83 -7.45
CA GLN A 4 9.18 -1.79 -7.01
C GLN A 4 10.15 -1.37 -8.12
N ARG A 5 10.73 -2.33 -8.83
CA ARG A 5 11.66 -2.02 -9.95
C ARG A 5 10.95 -1.33 -11.11
N ALA A 6 9.70 -1.69 -11.41
CA ALA A 6 8.92 -1.02 -12.44
C ALA A 6 8.62 0.44 -12.04
N HIS A 7 8.25 0.65 -10.78
CA HIS A 7 7.98 1.98 -10.24
C HIS A 7 9.22 2.88 -10.19
N GLU A 8 10.37 2.34 -9.78
CA GLU A 8 11.64 3.07 -9.78
C GLU A 8 12.07 3.49 -11.20
N LYS A 9 11.80 2.65 -12.22
CA LYS A 9 12.12 2.96 -13.63
C LYS A 9 11.36 4.17 -14.16
N VAL A 10 10.16 4.43 -13.64
CA VAL A 10 9.34 5.59 -14.05
C VAL A 10 9.58 6.82 -13.16
N GLY A 11 10.60 6.78 -12.29
CA GLY A 11 10.95 7.88 -11.39
C GLY A 11 10.06 7.96 -10.15
N GLY A 12 9.28 6.91 -9.88
CA GLY A 12 8.35 6.85 -8.76
C GLY A 12 9.05 6.81 -7.41
N ARG A 13 8.50 7.53 -6.42
CA ARG A 13 9.09 7.67 -5.07
C ARG A 13 8.32 6.91 -3.99
N TRP A 14 7.32 6.11 -4.35
CA TRP A 14 6.45 5.45 -3.38
C TRP A 14 7.24 4.55 -2.41
N PHE A 15 8.18 3.76 -2.94
CA PHE A 15 9.07 2.87 -2.17
C PHE A 15 10.32 3.57 -1.61
N SER A 16 10.46 4.89 -1.79
CA SER A 16 11.61 5.61 -1.26
C SER A 16 11.60 5.57 0.28
N PRO A 17 12.78 5.48 0.93
CA PRO A 17 12.85 5.45 2.39
C PRO A 17 12.15 6.63 3.06
N GLU A 18 12.26 7.83 2.48
CA GLU A 18 11.61 9.05 2.97
C GLU A 18 10.08 8.92 2.98
N ASN A 19 9.49 8.46 1.88
CA ASN A 19 8.04 8.30 1.78
C ASN A 19 7.52 7.18 2.70
N MET A 20 8.25 6.05 2.75
CA MET A 20 7.90 4.95 3.63
C MET A 20 8.02 5.32 5.11
N ASP A 21 9.02 6.11 5.49
CA ASP A 21 9.18 6.59 6.88
C ASP A 21 8.10 7.59 7.26
N PHE A 22 7.80 8.55 6.39
CA PHE A 22 6.77 9.58 6.62
C PHE A 22 5.40 8.98 6.97
N PHE A 23 4.95 7.99 6.20
CA PHE A 23 3.68 7.29 6.45
C PHE A 23 3.82 6.09 7.40
N ARG A 24 5.05 5.78 7.83
CA ARG A 24 5.41 4.57 8.57
C ARG A 24 4.86 3.31 7.88
N SER A 25 4.98 3.30 6.55
CA SER A 25 4.44 2.28 5.67
C SER A 25 5.16 0.94 5.85
N ARG A 26 4.40 -0.15 5.82
CA ARG A 26 4.91 -1.51 5.74
C ARG A 26 4.29 -2.20 4.54
N VAL A 27 5.12 -2.80 3.69
CA VAL A 27 4.67 -3.60 2.55
C VAL A 27 4.59 -5.05 2.99
N TYR A 28 3.46 -5.70 2.75
CA TYR A 28 3.26 -7.11 3.10
C TYR A 28 3.62 -8.01 1.91
N PRO A 29 4.06 -9.25 2.17
CA PRO A 29 4.26 -10.24 1.11
C PRO A 29 2.92 -10.58 0.45
N GLY A 30 2.99 -10.90 -0.85
CA GLY A 30 1.83 -11.23 -1.67
C GLY A 30 1.58 -10.19 -2.75
N VAL A 31 1.39 -10.68 -3.97
CA VAL A 31 0.92 -9.89 -5.11
C VAL A 31 -0.29 -10.60 -5.68
N TYR A 32 -1.39 -9.89 -5.81
CA TYR A 32 -2.68 -10.41 -6.25
C TYR A 32 -2.96 -9.88 -7.66
N GLY A 33 -3.32 -10.78 -8.59
CA GLY A 33 -3.55 -10.42 -10.00
C GLY A 33 -2.34 -9.81 -10.70
N GLY A 34 -1.13 -10.02 -10.18
CA GLY A 34 0.10 -9.47 -10.73
C GLY A 34 0.31 -7.96 -10.51
N ARG A 35 -0.68 -7.23 -9.97
CA ARG A 35 -0.64 -5.77 -9.82
C ARG A 35 -0.98 -5.25 -8.42
N PHE A 36 -1.79 -5.98 -7.65
CA PHE A 36 -2.23 -5.52 -6.35
C PHE A 36 -1.33 -6.03 -5.23
N PHE A 37 -1.08 -5.21 -4.22
CA PHE A 37 -0.35 -5.58 -3.02
C PHE A 37 -0.88 -4.83 -1.81
N VAL A 38 -0.65 -5.37 -0.61
CA VAL A 38 -1.17 -4.78 0.62
C VAL A 38 -0.07 -4.01 1.35
N THR A 39 -0.41 -2.81 1.78
CA THR A 39 0.42 -1.98 2.63
C THR A 39 -0.31 -1.70 3.94
N SER A 40 0.43 -1.28 4.96
CA SER A 40 -0.18 -0.68 6.13
C SER A 40 0.56 0.56 6.55
N GLU A 41 -0.18 1.52 7.09
CA GLU A 41 0.31 2.82 7.48
C GLU A 41 -0.01 3.06 8.95
N LYS A 42 0.81 3.87 9.61
CA LYS A 42 0.54 4.29 10.99
C LYS A 42 0.48 5.80 11.00
N GLN A 43 -0.73 6.34 10.96
CA GLN A 43 -0.92 7.77 11.14
C GLN A 43 -0.47 8.16 12.55
N SER A 44 0.65 8.85 12.66
CA SER A 44 0.93 9.68 13.84
C SER A 44 0.07 10.92 13.68
N GLY A 45 -0.89 11.14 14.57
CA GLY A 45 -1.60 12.43 14.62
C GLY A 45 -0.58 13.52 14.90
N CYS A 46 -0.14 14.22 13.87
CA CYS A 46 0.84 15.30 13.96
C CYS A 46 0.39 16.47 14.85
N LEU A 47 -0.88 16.47 15.28
CA LEU A 47 -1.51 17.54 16.05
C LEU A 47 -2.07 17.11 17.43
N THR A 48 -2.17 15.82 17.74
CA THR A 48 -2.92 15.35 18.92
C THR A 48 -2.14 14.44 19.86
N GLY A 49 -0.92 14.01 19.51
CA GLY A 49 -0.16 13.05 20.32
C GLY A 49 -0.82 11.65 20.41
N ASN A 50 -1.94 11.44 19.72
CA ASN A 50 -2.67 10.18 19.74
C ASN A 50 -1.99 9.14 18.85
N THR A 51 -1.88 7.91 19.38
CA THR A 51 -1.42 6.75 18.63
C THR A 51 -2.62 6.11 17.93
N TYR A 52 -2.75 6.30 16.62
CA TYR A 52 -3.77 5.61 15.84
C TYR A 52 -3.36 4.15 15.59
N PRO A 53 -4.34 3.22 15.47
CA PRO A 53 -4.06 1.86 15.08
C PRO A 53 -3.43 1.82 13.69
N ARG A 54 -2.63 0.77 13.43
CA ARG A 54 -2.11 0.49 12.09
C ARG A 54 -3.26 -0.06 11.25
N LEU A 55 -3.55 0.62 10.14
CA LEU A 55 -4.59 0.25 9.19
C LEU A 55 -3.96 -0.13 7.85
N PHE A 56 -4.69 -0.91 7.07
CA PHE A 56 -4.18 -1.54 5.85
C PHE A 56 -4.85 -0.92 4.63
N THR A 57 -4.05 -0.76 3.58
CA THR A 57 -4.41 -0.16 2.30
C THR A 57 -4.06 -1.14 1.19
N ILE A 58 -4.92 -1.24 0.18
CA ILE A 58 -4.61 -2.00 -1.03
C ILE A 58 -4.01 -1.02 -2.03
N ARG A 59 -2.86 -1.39 -2.59
CA ARG A 59 -2.17 -0.61 -3.61
C ARG A 59 -2.22 -1.35 -4.93
N GLU A 60 -2.36 -0.61 -6.01
CA GLU A 60 -2.28 -1.11 -7.38
C GLU A 60 -1.03 -0.55 -8.05
N ALA A 61 -0.26 -1.43 -8.68
CA ALA A 61 0.74 -1.03 -9.65
C ALA A 61 0.06 -0.85 -11.01
N THR A 62 -0.04 0.39 -11.49
CA THR A 62 -0.68 0.68 -12.77
C THR A 62 0.18 0.16 -13.93
N PRO A 63 -0.39 -0.02 -15.14
CA PRO A 63 0.38 -0.37 -16.34
C PRO A 63 1.52 0.61 -16.65
N GLU A 64 1.36 1.89 -16.27
CA GLU A 64 2.33 2.96 -16.41
C GLU A 64 3.45 2.87 -15.36
N GLY A 65 3.35 1.95 -14.39
CA GLY A 65 4.32 1.74 -13.34
C GLY A 65 4.13 2.65 -12.12
N ASP A 66 3.04 3.41 -12.03
CA ASP A 66 2.73 4.19 -10.84
C ASP A 66 2.06 3.32 -9.75
N ILE A 67 2.01 3.83 -8.52
CA ILE A 67 1.33 3.17 -7.40
C ILE A 67 0.12 3.98 -6.97
N GLU A 68 -1.07 3.43 -7.20
CA GLU A 68 -2.34 4.03 -6.79
C GLU A 68 -2.96 3.28 -5.61
N THR A 69 -3.96 3.90 -4.98
CA THR A 69 -4.78 3.25 -3.95
C THR A 69 -5.98 2.59 -4.61
N ALA A 70 -6.10 1.27 -4.46
CA ALA A 70 -7.25 0.52 -4.95
C ALA A 70 -8.31 0.45 -3.85
N GLY A 71 -9.20 1.43 -3.82
CA GLY A 71 -10.19 1.62 -2.75
C GLY A 71 -9.84 2.81 -1.85
N GLU A 72 -10.05 2.68 -0.55
CA GLU A 72 -9.81 3.76 0.41
C GLU A 72 -8.46 3.62 1.13
N PHE A 73 -7.84 4.76 1.44
CA PHE A 73 -6.62 4.77 2.27
C PHE A 73 -6.97 4.35 3.70
N GLN A 74 -6.22 3.40 4.25
CA GLN A 74 -6.46 2.85 5.60
C GLN A 74 -7.86 2.22 5.79
N GLU A 75 -8.43 1.63 4.75
CA GLU A 75 -9.77 1.04 4.77
C GLU A 75 -9.91 -0.14 5.74
N PHE A 76 -8.88 -0.98 5.87
CA PHE A 76 -9.00 -2.25 6.59
C PHE A 76 -8.30 -2.24 7.94
N SER A 77 -8.94 -2.82 8.96
CA SER A 77 -8.34 -3.01 10.29
C SER A 77 -7.50 -4.28 10.43
N THR A 78 -7.56 -5.20 9.44
CA THR A 78 -6.79 -6.45 9.47
C THR A 78 -6.20 -6.78 8.11
N LEU A 79 -5.00 -7.39 8.12
CA LEU A 79 -4.31 -7.86 6.91
C LEU A 79 -5.19 -8.82 6.11
N LYS A 80 -5.84 -9.78 6.78
CA LYS A 80 -6.66 -10.81 6.11
C LYS A 80 -7.81 -10.19 5.30
N LYS A 81 -8.45 -9.13 5.81
CA LYS A 81 -9.52 -8.43 5.07
C LYS A 81 -8.97 -7.72 3.83
N ALA A 82 -7.85 -7.02 3.97
CA ALA A 82 -7.20 -6.35 2.83
C ALA A 82 -6.74 -7.35 1.76
N GLN A 83 -6.19 -8.50 2.16
CA GLN A 83 -5.77 -9.56 1.25
C GLN A 83 -6.96 -10.20 0.52
N ALA A 84 -8.03 -10.53 1.24
CA ALA A 84 -9.25 -11.07 0.63
C ALA A 84 -9.83 -10.08 -0.39
N LYS A 85 -9.85 -8.78 -0.07
CA LYS A 85 -10.33 -7.77 -1.01
C LYS A 85 -9.40 -7.56 -2.19
N ALA A 86 -8.07 -7.63 -2.00
CA ALA A 86 -7.11 -7.58 -3.09
C ALA A 86 -7.26 -8.78 -4.05
N GLU A 87 -7.60 -9.95 -3.51
CA GLU A 87 -7.91 -11.14 -4.31
C GLU A 87 -9.22 -10.99 -5.10
N GLU A 88 -10.28 -10.44 -4.48
CA GLU A 88 -11.52 -10.09 -5.21
C GLU A 88 -11.23 -9.13 -6.37
N LEU A 89 -10.49 -8.05 -6.12
CA LEU A 89 -10.11 -7.06 -7.14
C LEU A 89 -9.24 -7.65 -8.25
N ALA A 90 -8.46 -8.68 -7.95
CA ALA A 90 -7.63 -9.38 -8.94
C ALA A 90 -8.45 -10.27 -9.89
N THR A 91 -9.68 -10.63 -9.50
CA THR A 91 -10.58 -11.49 -10.28
C THR A 91 -11.67 -10.72 -11.03
N ALA A 92 -11.82 -9.44 -10.74
CA ALA A 92 -12.75 -8.52 -11.38
C ALA A 92 -12.19 -7.99 -12.70
#